data_AF-A0A351SH82-F1
#
_entry.id   AF-A0A351SH82-F1
#
_cell.length_a   1.000
_cell.length_b   1.000
_cell.length_c   1.000
_cell.angle_alpha   90.00
_cell.angle_beta   90.00
_cell.angle_gamma   90.00
#
_symmetry.space_group_name_H-M   'P 1'
#
loop_
_entity.id
_entity.type
_entity.pdbx_description
1 polymer ?
#
loop_
_entity_poly.entity_id
_entity_poly.type
_entity_poly.pdbx_seq_one_letter_code
_entity_poly.pdbx_strand_id
1 'polypeptide(L)' 'KTVTQMHYARQGIITPEMEYVALREDLRLQALRKDSRYQKLLIQHPGNPMGANIPETITPEFVRQEVAAGRAIIPANINH' A
#
# COMPACT_ATOMS: atom_id res chain seq x y z
N LYS A 1 -8.73 25.52 1.72
CA LYS A 1 -8.98 24.09 2.01
C LYS A 1 -7.72 23.31 1.61
N THR A 2 -7.12 22.55 2.53
CA THR A 2 -5.92 21.75 2.22
C THR A 2 -6.37 20.45 1.54
N VAL A 3 -5.89 20.18 0.33
CA VAL A 3 -6.34 19.05 -0.51
C VAL A 3 -5.19 18.06 -0.77
N THR A 4 -4.36 17.82 0.24
CA THR A 4 -3.21 16.91 0.14
C THR A 4 -3.54 15.55 0.71
N GLN A 5 -2.91 14.50 0.19
CA GLN A 5 -3.06 13.13 0.71
C GLN A 5 -2.68 13.01 2.20
N MET A 6 -1.62 13.71 2.65
CA MET A 6 -1.25 13.74 4.06
C MET A 6 -2.33 14.36 4.98
N HIS A 7 -3.03 15.39 4.50
CA HIS A 7 -4.13 16.02 5.24
C HIS A 7 -5.28 15.02 5.46
N TYR A 8 -5.72 14.35 4.40
CA TYR A 8 -6.77 13.34 4.50
C TYR A 8 -6.34 12.14 5.35
N ALA A 9 -5.09 11.68 5.18
CA ALA A 9 -4.55 10.57 5.95
C ALA A 9 -4.59 10.83 7.46
N ARG A 10 -4.19 12.03 7.92
CA ARG A 10 -4.21 12.42 9.34
C ARG A 10 -5.62 12.58 9.92
N GLN A 11 -6.62 12.79 9.07
CA GLN A 11 -8.03 12.81 9.47
C GLN A 11 -8.67 11.40 9.52
N GLY A 12 -7.90 10.35 9.23
CA GLY A 12 -8.41 8.98 9.16
C GLY A 12 -9.21 8.68 7.89
N ILE A 13 -9.11 9.54 6.86
CA ILE A 13 -9.82 9.37 5.60
C ILE A 13 -8.94 8.56 4.64
N ILE A 14 -9.48 7.46 4.13
CA ILE A 14 -8.91 6.69 3.03
C ILE A 14 -9.42 7.31 1.72
N THR A 15 -8.49 7.70 0.84
CA THR A 15 -8.82 8.30 -0.46
C THR A 15 -8.77 7.25 -1.58
N PRO A 16 -9.40 7.50 -2.74
CA PRO A 16 -9.28 6.61 -3.90
C PRO A 16 -7.83 6.41 -4.35
N GLU A 17 -6.96 7.40 -4.18
CA GLU A 17 -5.54 7.26 -4.51
C GLU A 17 -4.84 6.28 -3.56
N MET A 18 -5.20 6.24 -2.28
CA MET A 18 -4.67 5.26 -1.32
C MET A 18 -5.16 3.84 -1.63
N GLU A 19 -6.42 3.67 -2.01
CA GLU A 19 -6.96 2.38 -2.46
C GLU A 19 -6.25 1.89 -3.72
N TYR A 20 -6.04 2.79 -4.69
CA TYR A 20 -5.32 2.47 -5.92
C TYR A 20 -3.88 2.03 -5.65
N VAL A 21 -3.15 2.75 -4.78
CA VAL A 21 -1.79 2.38 -4.39
C VAL A 21 -1.77 1.01 -3.71
N ALA A 22 -2.69 0.74 -2.78
CA ALA A 22 -2.76 -0.57 -2.12
C ALA A 22 -2.99 -1.72 -3.12
N LEU A 23 -3.92 -1.56 -4.07
CA LEU A 23 -4.17 -2.54 -5.12
C LEU A 23 -2.96 -2.75 -6.04
N ARG A 24 -2.24 -1.66 -6.36
CA ARG A 24 -1.07 -1.68 -7.22
C ARG A 24 0.11 -2.39 -6.55
N GLU A 25 0.39 -2.07 -5.29
CA GLU A 25 1.50 -2.65 -4.54
C GLU A 25 1.26 -4.12 -4.18
N ASP A 26 0.00 -4.57 -4.04
CA ASP A 26 -0.32 -5.99 -3.85
C ASP A 26 0.01 -6.85 -5.09
N LEU A 27 0.17 -6.26 -6.29
CA LEU A 27 0.55 -6.96 -7.53
C LEU A 27 -0.31 -8.19 -7.86
N ARG A 28 -1.58 -8.19 -7.45
CA ARG A 28 -2.52 -9.33 -7.54
C ARG A 28 -2.04 -10.58 -6.79
N LEU A 29 -1.17 -10.43 -5.79
CA LEU A 29 -0.64 -11.53 -4.99
C LEU A 29 -1.76 -12.33 -4.34
N GLN A 30 -2.85 -11.68 -3.91
CA GLN A 30 -4.03 -12.38 -3.40
C GLN A 30 -4.65 -13.35 -4.41
N ALA A 31 -4.73 -12.97 -5.68
CA ALA A 31 -5.27 -13.84 -6.72
C ALA A 31 -4.35 -15.04 -6.98
N LEU A 32 -3.04 -14.81 -7.02
CA LEU A 32 -2.04 -15.86 -7.19
C LEU A 32 -2.02 -16.83 -6.01
N ARG A 33 -2.16 -16.34 -4.77
CA ARG A 33 -2.26 -17.16 -3.54
C ARG A 33 -3.46 -18.10 -3.53
N LYS A 34 -4.56 -17.74 -4.20
CA LYS A 34 -5.79 -18.56 -4.25
C LYS A 34 -5.70 -19.71 -5.27
N ASP A 35 -4.84 -19.61 -6.27
CA ASP A 35 -4.73 -20.61 -7.34
C ASP A 35 -3.50 -21.49 -7.13
N SER A 36 -3.75 -22.75 -6.77
CA SER A 36 -2.71 -23.75 -6.46
C SER A 36 -1.72 -23.97 -7.62
N ARG A 37 -2.06 -23.61 -8.86
CA ARG A 37 -1.14 -23.71 -10.01
C ARG A 37 0.09 -22.82 -9.85
N TYR A 38 -0.03 -21.70 -9.14
CA TYR A 38 1.06 -20.74 -8.96
C TYR A 38 1.87 -20.97 -7.67
N GLN A 39 1.64 -22.08 -6.95
CA GLN A 39 2.28 -22.32 -5.65
C GLN A 39 3.82 -22.27 -5.70
N LYS A 40 4.44 -22.69 -6.81
CA LYS A 40 5.89 -22.60 -7.02
C LYS A 40 6.40 -21.16 -7.21
N LEU A 41 5.58 -20.26 -7.75
CA LEU A 41 5.91 -18.85 -7.97
C LEU A 41 5.78 -18.01 -6.69
N LEU A 42 5.05 -18.51 -5.69
CA LEU A 42 4.85 -17.84 -4.40
C LEU A 42 6.00 -18.05 -3.42
N ILE A 43 7.00 -18.87 -3.77
CA ILE A 43 8.18 -19.09 -2.94
C ILE A 43 9.02 -17.81 -2.97
N GLN A 44 9.03 -17.08 -1.86
CA GLN A 44 9.87 -15.90 -1.66
C GLN A 44 10.98 -16.21 -0.66
N HIS A 45 12.16 -15.61 -0.87
CA HIS A 45 13.21 -15.64 0.15
C HIS A 45 12.76 -14.82 1.36
N PRO A 46 13.07 -15.27 2.60
CA PRO A 46 12.64 -14.57 3.81
C PRO A 46 13.20 -13.14 3.92
N GLY A 47 14.37 -12.88 3.32
CA GLY A 47 15.01 -11.56 3.34
C GLY A 47 15.38 -11.07 4.75
N ASN A 48 15.85 -9.82 4.84
CA ASN A 48 16.02 -9.10 6.10
C ASN A 48 15.57 -7.64 5.88
N PRO A 49 14.47 -7.19 6.49
CA PRO A 49 13.93 -5.85 6.26
C PRO A 49 14.72 -4.73 6.94
N MET A 50 15.75 -5.02 7.74
CA MET A 50 16.56 -4.01 8.45
C MET A 50 15.73 -3.01 9.28
N GLY A 51 14.66 -3.50 9.92
CA GLY A 51 13.75 -2.69 10.75
C GLY A 51 12.61 -2.01 9.99
N ALA A 52 12.50 -2.22 8.67
CA ALA A 52 11.35 -1.75 7.90
C ALA A 52 10.06 -2.53 8.27
N ASN A 53 8.94 -1.80 8.35
CA ASN A 53 7.62 -2.39 8.56
C ASN A 53 6.97 -2.72 7.20
N ILE A 54 7.25 -3.91 6.67
CA ILE A 54 6.72 -4.37 5.38
C ILE A 54 5.69 -5.47 5.64
N PRO A 55 4.38 -5.22 5.47
CA PRO A 55 3.35 -6.23 5.69
C PRO A 55 3.26 -7.21 4.52
N GLU A 56 2.69 -8.39 4.77
CA GLU A 56 2.48 -9.42 3.74
C GLU A 56 1.39 -9.08 2.72
N THR A 57 0.55 -8.09 3.03
CA THR A 57 -0.54 -7.58 2.19
C THR A 57 -0.64 -6.08 2.37
N ILE A 58 -0.62 -5.33 1.28
CA ILE A 58 -0.76 -3.87 1.32
C ILE A 58 -2.25 -3.53 1.35
N THR A 59 -2.72 -2.93 2.44
CA THR A 59 -4.12 -2.48 2.57
C THR A 59 -4.22 -0.97 2.43
N PRO A 60 -5.40 -0.43 2.04
CA PRO A 60 -5.60 1.02 1.99
C PRO A 60 -5.35 1.70 3.35
N GLU A 61 -5.69 1.01 4.44
CA GLU A 61 -5.44 1.51 5.80
C GLU A 61 -3.95 1.55 6.15
N PHE A 62 -3.16 0.56 5.72
CA PHE A 62 -1.70 0.61 5.86
C PHE A 62 -1.11 1.81 5.10
N VAL A 63 -1.51 2.01 3.84
CA VAL A 63 -1.08 3.16 3.04
C VAL A 63 -1.44 4.48 3.74
N ARG A 64 -2.67 4.60 4.25
CA ARG A 64 -3.11 5.77 5.02
C ARG A 64 -2.21 6.01 6.25
N GLN A 65 -1.88 4.97 7.01
CA GLN A 65 -1.02 5.09 8.19
C GLN A 65 0.40 5.55 7.85
N GLU A 66 1.01 5.00 6.80
CA GLU A 66 2.35 5.41 6.35
C GLU A 66 2.37 6.86 5.86
N VAL A 67 1.33 7.29 5.13
CA VAL A 67 1.18 8.68 4.66
C VAL A 67 0.92 9.63 5.84
N ALA A 68 0.08 9.24 6.81
CA ALA A 68 -0.20 10.04 8.00
C ALA A 68 1.05 10.23 8.87
N ALA A 69 1.87 9.19 9.00
CA ALA A 69 3.14 9.19 9.71
C ALA A 69 4.26 9.92 8.94
N GLY A 70 4.04 10.28 7.67
CA GLY A 70 5.04 10.95 6.83
C GLY A 70 6.18 10.04 6.37
N ARG A 71 6.01 8.71 6.45
CA ARG A 71 6.97 7.72 5.94
C ARG A 71 6.77 7.39 4.47
N ALA A 72 5.58 7.67 3.93
CA ALA A 72 5.26 7.52 2.52
C ALA A 72 4.57 8.78 1.96
N ILE A 73 4.64 8.97 0.64
CA ILE A 73 3.96 10.06 -0.08
C ILE A 73 3.25 9.52 -1.31
N ILE A 74 2.15 10.18 -1.70
CA ILE A 74 1.45 9.93 -2.97
C ILE A 74 1.42 11.26 -3.75
N PRO A 75 2.28 11.41 -4.78
CA PRO A 75 2.28 12.62 -5.61
C PRO A 75 1.07 12.60 -6.56
N ALA A 76 -0.04 13.18 -6.13
CA ALA A 76 -1.28 13.29 -6.89
C ALA A 76 -1.77 14.74 -6.89
N ASN A 77 -1.23 15.54 -7.82
CA ASN A 77 -1.72 16.89 -8.05
C ASN A 77 -3.13 16.82 -8.65
N ILE A 78 -4.05 17.64 -8.14
CA ILE A 78 -5.43 17.72 -8.63
C ILE A 78 -5.57 18.12 -10.11
N ASN A 79 -4.51 18.70 -10.70
CA ASN A 79 -4.48 19.15 -12.09
C ASN A 79 -3.70 18.23 -13.03
N HIS A 80 -3.17 17.10 -12.54
CA HIS A 80 -2.47 16.11 -13.35
C HIS A 80 -3.45 15.03 -13.83
#